data_AF-A0A0Q8GT45-F1
#
_entry.id   AF-A0A0Q8GT45-F1
#
_cell.length_a   1.000
_cell.length_b   1.000
_cell.length_c   1.000
_cell.angle_alpha   90.00
_cell.angle_beta   90.00
_cell.angle_gamma   90.00
#
_symmetry.space_group_name_H-M   'P 1'
#
loop_
_entity.id
_entity.type
_entity.pdbx_description
1 polymer ?
#
loop_
_entity_poly.entity_id
_entity_poly.type
_entity_poly.pdbx_seq_one_letter_code
_entity_poly.pdbx_strand_id
1 'polypeptide(L)' 'MQTLDEMRDRCLLTHEQHAEIGAWVSQARTPEAIMAMPEGLWRTLELASVLMDVDADLRREPLLSDGV' A
#
# COMPACT_ATOMS: atom_id res chain seq x y z
N MET A 1 0.16 11.55 3.23
CA MET A 1 0.65 10.16 3.13
C MET A 1 -0.32 9.23 3.87
N GLN A 2 -1.59 9.17 3.44
CA GLN A 2 -2.64 8.45 4.19
C GLN A 2 -2.72 6.96 3.78
N THR A 3 -2.24 6.62 2.59
CA THR A 3 -2.31 5.27 2.01
C THR A 3 -1.36 4.27 2.68
N LEU A 4 -0.16 4.67 3.10
CA LEU A 4 0.81 3.75 3.71
C LEU A 4 0.39 3.31 5.12
N ASP A 5 -0.14 4.24 5.90
CA ASP A 5 -0.63 4.00 7.26
C ASP A 5 -1.89 3.11 7.23
N GLU A 6 -2.81 3.36 6.28
CA GLU A 6 -3.97 2.49 6.00
C GLU A 6 -3.55 1.07 5.58
N MET A 7 -2.52 0.92 4.74
CA MET A 7 -2.01 -0.40 4.35
C MET A 7 -1.42 -1.16 5.56
N ARG A 8 -0.82 -0.44 6.52
CA ARG A 8 -0.37 -1.02 7.79
C ARG A 8 -1.53 -1.39 8.70
N ASP A 9 -2.54 -0.55 8.84
CA ASP A 9 -3.71 -0.82 9.68
C ASP A 9 -4.46 -2.09 9.21
N ARG A 10 -4.48 -2.30 7.88
CA ARG A 10 -5.02 -3.52 7.25
C ARG A 10 -4.08 -4.73 7.26
N CYS A 11 -2.94 -4.63 7.95
CA CYS A 11 -1.96 -5.71 8.10
C CYS A 11 -1.38 -6.24 6.76
N LEU A 12 -1.45 -5.41 5.69
CA LEU A 12 -0.97 -5.76 4.34
C LEU A 12 0.55 -5.65 4.22
N LEU A 13 1.17 -4.89 5.13
CA LEU A 13 2.61 -4.69 5.24
C LEU A 13 3.08 -5.25 6.58
N THR A 14 4.18 -5.99 6.54
CA THR A 14 4.88 -6.41 7.76
C THR A 14 5.40 -5.16 8.50
N HIS A 15 5.45 -5.21 9.84
CA HIS A 15 5.90 -4.06 10.65
C HIS A 15 7.26 -3.51 10.21
N GLU A 16 8.16 -4.41 9.82
CA GLU A 16 9.50 -4.11 9.32
C GLU A 16 9.45 -3.36 7.97
N GLN A 17 8.67 -3.85 7.01
CA GLN A 17 8.49 -3.21 5.71
C GLN A 17 7.84 -1.82 5.83
N HIS A 18 6.86 -1.67 6.72
CA HIS A 18 6.27 -0.35 6.99
C HIS A 18 7.29 0.61 7.60
N ALA A 19 8.13 0.14 8.53
CA ALA A 19 9.18 0.97 9.12
C ALA A 19 10.22 1.39 8.06
N GLU A 20 10.63 0.49 7.17
CA GLU A 20 11.56 0.80 6.09
C GLU A 20 10.98 1.78 5.07
N ILE A 21 9.76 1.56 4.60
CA ILE A 21 9.10 2.49 3.65
C ILE A 21 8.84 3.83 4.33
N GLY A 22 8.36 3.85 5.57
CA GLY A 22 8.07 5.07 6.32
C GLY A 22 9.33 5.90 6.61
N ALA A 23 10.44 5.22 6.95
CA ALA A 23 11.75 5.85 7.14
C ALA A 23 12.30 6.40 5.82
N TRP A 24 12.15 5.64 4.72
CA TRP A 24 12.57 6.06 3.39
C TRP A 24 11.76 7.27 2.93
N VAL A 25 10.44 7.24 2.99
CA VAL A 25 9.56 8.36 2.61
C VAL A 25 9.79 9.59 3.49
N SER A 26 10.07 9.41 4.78
CA SER A 26 10.41 10.53 5.68
C SER A 26 11.74 11.20 5.33
N GLN A 27 12.72 10.42 4.85
CA GLN A 27 13.99 10.94 4.33
C GLN A 27 13.84 11.49 2.91
N ALA A 28 13.07 10.82 2.06
CA ALA A 28 12.79 11.15 0.67
C ALA A 28 11.66 12.18 0.56
N ARG A 29 11.86 13.36 1.18
CA ARG A 29 10.97 14.53 0.99
C ARG A 29 11.24 15.27 -0.32
N THR A 30 12.24 14.86 -1.08
CA THR A 30 12.61 15.44 -2.37
C THR A 30 12.27 14.49 -3.51
N PRO A 31 11.83 15.01 -4.67
CA PRO A 31 11.46 14.19 -5.83
C PRO A 31 12.63 13.33 -6.34
N GLU A 32 13.87 13.80 -6.22
CA GLU A 32 15.08 13.04 -6.54
C GLU A 32 15.25 11.80 -5.65
N ALA A 33 14.94 11.90 -4.35
CA ALA A 33 15.01 10.77 -3.43
C ALA A 33 13.85 9.76 -3.63
N ILE A 34 12.71 10.23 -4.13
CA ILE A 34 11.60 9.36 -4.56
C ILE A 34 11.99 8.60 -5.84
N MET A 35 12.69 9.25 -6.78
CA MET A 35 13.25 8.57 -7.96
C MET A 35 14.37 7.59 -7.60
N ALA A 36 15.15 7.85 -6.55
CA ALA A 36 16.19 6.95 -6.06
C ALA A 36 15.66 5.76 -5.24
N MET A 37 14.33 5.59 -5.17
CA MET A 37 13.72 4.55 -4.35
C MET A 37 14.13 3.14 -4.84
N PRO A 38 14.62 2.27 -3.94
CA PRO A 38 15.05 0.93 -4.31
C PRO A 38 13.87 0.07 -4.75
N GLU A 39 14.12 -0.79 -5.74
CA GLU A 39 13.12 -1.67 -6.37
C GLU A 39 12.38 -2.56 -5.36
N GLY A 40 13.03 -2.93 -4.25
CA GLY A 40 12.40 -3.70 -3.17
C GLY A 40 11.28 -2.94 -2.44
N LEU A 41 11.47 -1.65 -2.18
CA LEU A 41 10.43 -0.81 -1.56
C LEU A 41 9.31 -0.52 -2.57
N TRP A 42 9.65 -0.30 -3.85
CA TRP A 42 8.66 -0.14 -4.92
C TRP A 42 7.78 -1.37 -5.09
N ARG A 43 8.38 -2.57 -5.19
CA ARG A 43 7.61 -3.83 -5.24
C ARG A 43 6.70 -4.02 -4.04
N THR A 44 7.17 -3.63 -2.86
CA THR A 44 6.39 -3.72 -1.63
C THR A 44 5.19 -2.77 -1.66
N LEU A 45 5.39 -1.55 -2.15
CA LEU A 45 4.32 -0.56 -2.34
C LEU A 45 3.29 -1.04 -3.37
N GLU A 46 3.75 -1.59 -4.50
CA GLU A 46 2.88 -2.16 -5.54
C GLU A 46 2.07 -3.35 -5.01
N LEU A 47 2.70 -4.27 -4.28
CA LEU A 47 2.02 -5.41 -3.63
C LEU A 47 0.96 -4.94 -2.65
N ALA A 48 1.30 -3.98 -1.79
CA ALA A 48 0.36 -3.43 -0.82
C ALA A 48 -0.82 -2.71 -1.51
N SER A 49 -0.57 -2.03 -2.63
CA SER A 49 -1.62 -1.41 -3.45
C SER A 49 -2.54 -2.44 -4.09
N VAL A 50 -2.01 -3.54 -4.62
CA VAL A 50 -2.80 -4.63 -5.19
C VAL A 50 -3.62 -5.32 -4.10
N LEU A 51 -3.02 -5.60 -2.94
CA LEU A 51 -3.74 -6.21 -1.83
C LEU A 51 -4.84 -5.29 -1.27
N MET A 52 -4.65 -3.98 -1.29
CA MET A 52 -5.67 -3.02 -0.87
C MET A 52 -6.85 -2.97 -1.85
N ASP A 53 -6.60 -3.08 -3.16
CA ASP A 53 -7.64 -3.17 -4.19
C ASP A 53 -8.43 -4.49 -4.06
N VAL A 54 -7.73 -5.60 -3.81
CA VAL A 54 -8.35 -6.91 -3.53
C VAL A 54 -9.15 -6.91 -2.23
N ASP A 55 -8.64 -6.30 -1.15
CA ASP A 55 -9.39 -6.13 0.11
C ASP A 55 -10.63 -5.25 -0.11
N ALA A 56 -10.50 -4.17 -0.88
CA ALA A 56 -11.63 -3.31 -1.22
C ALA A 56 -12.68 -4.02 -2.09
N ASP A 57 -12.25 -4.88 -3.03
CA ASP A 57 -13.14 -5.72 -3.83
C ASP A 57 -13.82 -6.80 -3.00
N LEU A 58 -13.09 -7.44 -2.08
CA LEU A 58 -13.65 -8.45 -1.17
C LEU A 58 -14.65 -7.84 -0.17
N ARG A 59 -14.42 -6.60 0.28
CA ARG A 59 -15.32 -5.86 1.17
C ARG A 59 -16.46 -5.17 0.43
N ARG A 60 -16.37 -5.01 -0.89
CA ARG A 60 -17.52 -4.67 -1.71
C ARG A 60 -18.44 -5.89 -1.67
N GLU A 61 -19.48 -5.80 -0.84
CA GLU A 61 -20.57 -6.78 -0.82
C GLU A 61 -20.92 -7.17 -2.26
N PRO A 62 -20.94 -8.47 -2.61
CA PRO A 62 -21.32 -8.87 -3.95
C PRO A 62 -22.68 -8.25 -4.19
N LEU A 63 -22.78 -7.38 -5.20
CA LEU A 63 -24.05 -6.85 -5.67
C LEU A 63 -24.85 -8.06 -6.18
N LEU A 64 -25.57 -8.74 -5.29
CA LEU A 64 -26.57 -9.76 -5.61
C LEU A 64 -27.83 -9.07 -6.17
N SER A 65 -27.61 -8.14 -7.10
CA SER A 65 -28.62 -7.33 -7.76
C SER A 65 -28.26 -7.27 -9.24
N ASP A 66 -28.45 -8.38 -9.94
CA ASP A 66 -29.27 -8.35 -11.16
C ASP A 66 -29.73 -9.77 -11.49
N GLY A 67 -30.92 -10.08 -11.00
CA GLY A 67 -31.55 -11.38 -11.09
C GLY A 67 -32.98 -11.32 -10.57
N VAL A 68 -33.77 -10.36 -11.07
CA VAL A 68 -35.24 -10.39 -11.05
C VAL A 68 -35.83 -9.53 -12.15
#